data_AF-A0A0M8ZRA4-F1
#
_entry.id   AF-A0A0M8ZRA4-F1
#
_cell.length_a   1.000
_cell.length_b   1.000
_cell.length_c   1.000
_cell.angle_alpha   90.00
_cell.angle_beta   90.00
_cell.angle_gamma   90.00
#
_symmetry.space_group_name_H-M   'P 1'
#
loop_
_entity.id
_entity.type
_entity.pdbx_description
1 polymer ?
#
loop_
_entity_poly.entity_id
_entity_poly.type
_entity_poly.pdbx_seq_one_letter_code
_entity_poly.pdbx_strand_id
1 'polypeptide(L)'
;MEEDLRFCTVKPVVDCGRRNCFEVSSPTKSLVLQADGEEAYLEWVIAMQQAIGAAIQRGMGTGTVVNIRELQSQNVKGLNRQHAKPKSRNSGNKF
;
A
#
# COMPACT_ATOMS: atom_id res chain seq x y z
N MET A 1 7.06 -21.88 18.42
CA MET A 1 8.16 -21.44 17.54
C MET A 1 7.72 -20.09 17.01
N GLU A 2 8.50 -19.04 17.25
CA GLU A 2 8.18 -17.70 16.74
C GLU A 2 8.30 -17.72 15.20
N GLU A 3 7.19 -17.47 14.50
CA GLU A 3 7.17 -17.40 13.04
C GLU A 3 7.68 -16.01 12.64
N ASP A 4 8.99 -15.90 12.45
CA ASP A 4 9.62 -14.64 12.03
C ASP A 4 9.31 -14.36 10.55
N LEU A 5 8.61 -13.25 10.31
CA LEU A 5 8.20 -12.79 8.99
C LEU A 5 9.37 -12.59 8.02
N ARG A 6 10.60 -12.43 8.51
CA ARG A 6 11.82 -12.35 7.69
C ARG A 6 12.04 -13.60 6.83
N PHE A 7 11.52 -14.75 7.26
CA PHE A 7 11.63 -16.01 6.52
C PHE A 7 10.42 -16.28 5.62
N CYS A 8 9.44 -15.38 5.62
CA CYS A 8 8.22 -15.57 4.84
C CYS A 8 8.36 -14.96 3.44
N THR A 9 7.62 -15.52 2.49
CA THR A 9 7.38 -14.94 1.16
C THR A 9 5.89 -14.95 0.87
N VAL A 10 5.43 -14.04 0.01
CA VAL A 10 4.04 -14.00 -0.47
C VAL A 10 4.02 -14.00 -1.99
N LYS A 11 3.16 -14.85 -2.59
CA LYS A 11 3.04 -14.97 -4.05
C LYS A 11 1.60 -15.21 -4.51
N PRO A 12 1.21 -14.72 -5.70
CA PRO A 12 -0.05 -15.08 -6.35
C PRO A 12 -0.18 -16.60 -6.56
N VAL A 13 -1.40 -17.13 -6.44
CA VAL A 13 -1.70 -18.53 -6.79
C VAL A 13 -2.60 -18.56 -8.01
N VAL A 14 -2.04 -18.98 -9.15
CA VAL A 14 -2.74 -19.00 -10.44
C VAL A 14 -3.46 -20.32 -10.74
N ASP A 15 -3.05 -21.43 -10.10
CA ASP A 15 -3.50 -22.79 -10.47
C ASP A 15 -4.46 -23.45 -9.47
N CYS A 16 -4.97 -22.72 -8.47
CA CYS A 16 -5.84 -23.31 -7.44
C CYS A 16 -7.32 -23.46 -7.84
N GLY A 17 -7.67 -23.13 -9.09
CA GLY A 17 -9.06 -23.13 -9.57
C GLY A 17 -9.97 -22.10 -8.89
N ARG A 18 -9.41 -21.20 -8.07
CA ARG A 18 -10.12 -20.16 -7.32
C ARG A 18 -9.48 -18.80 -7.60
N ARG A 19 -10.30 -17.75 -7.63
CA ARG A 19 -9.84 -16.36 -7.81
C ARG A 19 -9.33 -15.81 -6.48
N ASN A 20 -8.51 -14.75 -6.54
CA ASN A 20 -8.11 -13.96 -5.38
C ASN A 20 -7.34 -14.76 -4.32
N CYS A 21 -6.54 -15.74 -4.76
CA CYS A 21 -5.76 -16.60 -3.88
C CYS A 21 -4.28 -16.23 -3.90
N PHE A 22 -3.67 -16.15 -2.72
CA PHE A 22 -2.24 -15.93 -2.54
C PHE A 22 -1.68 -16.96 -1.56
N GLU A 23 -0.39 -17.27 -1.71
CA GLU A 23 0.33 -18.18 -0.83
C GLU A 23 1.29 -17.38 0.03
N VAL A 24 1.28 -17.65 1.33
CA VAL A 24 2.30 -17.21 2.27
C VAL A 24 3.11 -18.44 2.68
N SER A 25 4.39 -18.44 2.36
CA SER A 25 5.28 -19.58 2.64
C SER A 25 6.45 -19.17 3.52
N SER A 26 6.75 -20.03 4.48
CA SER A 26 7.95 -20.04 5.31
C SER A 26 8.70 -21.36 5.07
N PRO A 27 9.94 -21.55 5.57
CA PRO A 27 10.69 -22.80 5.38
C PRO A 27 9.99 -24.05 5.91
N THR A 28 9.06 -23.91 6.85
CA THR A 28 8.40 -25.04 7.52
C THR A 28 6.92 -25.17 7.19
N LYS A 29 6.32 -24.15 6.59
CA LYS A 29 4.87 -24.09 6.40
C LYS A 29 4.51 -23.24 5.18
N SER A 30 3.60 -23.74 4.36
CA SER A 30 2.98 -22.99 3.27
C SER A 30 1.47 -22.96 3.47
N LEU A 31 0.88 -21.78 3.33
CA LEU A 31 -0.55 -21.53 3.49
C LEU A 31 -1.08 -20.81 2.27
N VAL A 32 -2.15 -21.35 1.68
CA VAL A 32 -2.91 -20.66 0.63
C VAL A 32 -4.11 -19.99 1.28
N LEU A 33 -4.26 -18.69 1.06
CA LEU A 33 -5.33 -17.85 1.57
C LEU A 33 -6.14 -17.30 0.39
N GLN A 34 -7.46 -17.25 0.56
CA GLN A 34 -8.38 -16.70 -0.43
C GLN A 34 -9.00 -15.42 0.14
N ALA A 35 -8.91 -14.31 -0.58
CA ALA A 35 -9.60 -13.07 -0.24
C ALA A 35 -11.00 -13.02 -0.85
N ASP A 36 -11.89 -12.25 -0.22
CA ASP A 36 -13.29 -12.11 -0.62
C ASP A 36 -13.46 -11.37 -1.97
N GLY A 37 -12.43 -10.64 -2.43
CA GLY A 37 -12.45 -9.84 -3.65
C GLY A 37 -11.07 -9.50 -4.18
N GLU A 38 -11.03 -8.91 -5.37
CA GLU A 38 -9.79 -8.51 -6.06
C GLU A 38 -9.07 -7.37 -5.32
N GLU A 39 -9.82 -6.36 -4.86
CA GLU A 39 -9.27 -5.26 -4.07
C GLU A 39 -8.63 -5.76 -2.77
N ALA A 40 -9.36 -6.57 -2.00
CA ALA A 40 -8.85 -7.17 -0.77
C ALA A 40 -7.62 -8.05 -1.04
N TYR A 41 -7.63 -8.83 -2.13
CA TYR A 41 -6.47 -9.62 -2.55
C TYR A 41 -5.22 -8.76 -2.78
N LEU A 42 -5.36 -7.66 -3.52
CA LEU A 42 -4.25 -6.75 -3.81
C LEU A 42 -3.72 -6.11 -2.52
N GLU A 43 -4.61 -5.59 -1.66
CA GLU A 43 -4.26 -5.01 -0.37
C GLU A 43 -3.52 -6.02 0.52
N TRP A 44 -4.00 -7.27 0.61
CA TRP A 44 -3.33 -8.32 1.38
C TRP A 44 -1.93 -8.63 0.85
N VAL A 45 -1.77 -8.78 -0.48
CA VAL A 45 -0.46 -9.08 -1.08
C VAL A 45 0.51 -7.92 -0.84
N ILE A 46 0.09 -6.68 -1.06
CA ILE A 46 0.91 -5.48 -0.85
C ILE A 46 1.31 -5.35 0.62
N ALA A 47 0.34 -5.44 1.53
CA ALA A 47 0.59 -5.34 2.96
C ALA A 47 1.56 -6.43 3.46
N MET A 48 1.41 -7.67 2.97
CA MET A 48 2.32 -8.77 3.32
C MET A 48 3.73 -8.53 2.77
N GLN A 49 3.88 -8.08 1.53
CA GLN A 49 5.19 -7.74 0.97
C GLN A 49 5.88 -6.63 1.77
N GLN A 50 5.14 -5.60 2.16
CA GLN A 50 5.65 -4.50 3.00
C GLN A 50 6.06 -5.00 4.39
N ALA A 51 5.24 -5.83 5.04
CA ALA A 51 5.52 -6.37 6.36
C ALA A 51 6.77 -7.25 6.36
N ILE A 52 6.91 -8.14 5.37
CA ILE A 52 8.10 -8.98 5.18
C ILE A 52 9.32 -8.10 4.91
N GLY A 53 9.22 -7.13 4.00
CA GLY A 53 10.30 -6.20 3.68
C GLY A 53 10.74 -5.36 4.89
N ALA A 54 9.81 -4.89 5.71
CA ALA A 54 10.10 -4.17 6.94
C ALA A 54 10.76 -5.07 7.99
N ALA A 55 10.31 -6.32 8.12
CA ALA A 55 10.92 -7.30 9.01
C ALA A 55 12.38 -7.56 8.60
N ILE A 56 12.65 -7.77 7.31
CA ILE A 56 14.01 -8.01 6.78
C ILE A 56 14.92 -6.83 7.12
N GLN A 57 14.48 -5.60 6.84
CA GLN A 57 15.24 -4.37 7.14
C GLN A 57 15.53 -4.21 8.64
N ARG A 58 14.54 -4.47 9.50
CA ARG A 58 14.73 -4.43 10.96
C ARG A 58 15.76 -5.46 11.42
N GLY A 59 15.76 -6.64 10.81
CA GLY A 59 16.71 -7.71 11.09
C GLY A 59 18.15 -7.39 10.69
N MET A 60 18.33 -6.49 9.71
CA MET A 60 19.64 -6.10 9.16
C MET A 60 20.28 -4.92 9.92
N GLY A 61 19.69 -4.44 11.01
CA GLY A 61 20.27 -3.37 11.85
C GLY A 61 20.07 -1.95 11.31
N THR A 62 19.42 -1.78 10.16
CA THR A 62 19.05 -0.47 9.62
C THR A 62 17.65 -0.09 10.14
N GLY A 63 17.60 0.56 11.29
CA GLY A 63 16.35 0.99 11.92
C GLY A 63 15.68 2.16 11.20
N THR A 64 15.03 1.91 10.06
CA THR A 64 14.09 2.86 9.46
C THR A 64 12.70 2.64 10.05
N VAL A 65 12.29 3.54 10.94
CA VAL A 65 10.92 3.59 11.48
C VAL A 65 9.99 4.07 10.37
N VAL A 66 9.36 3.15 9.64
CA VAL A 66 8.27 3.49 8.72
C VAL A 66 6.98 3.69 9.52
N ASN A 67 6.60 4.96 9.71
CA ASN A 67 5.33 5.34 10.31
C ASN A 67 4.20 5.17 9.27
N ILE A 68 3.60 3.98 9.22
CA ILE A 68 2.55 3.60 8.26
C ILE A 68 1.27 4.45 8.40
N ARG A 69 1.09 5.19 9.51
CA ARG A 69 -0.14 5.97 9.75
C ARG A 69 -0.28 7.26 8.93
N GLU A 70 0.80 7.76 8.32
CA GLU A 70 0.76 9.07 7.65
C GLU A 70 0.42 9.02 6.16
N LEU A 71 0.47 7.84 5.51
CA LEU A 71 0.19 7.71 4.07
C LEU A 71 -1.32 7.73 3.74
N GLN A 72 -2.19 7.33 4.68
CA GLN A 72 -3.63 7.27 4.42
C GLN A 72 -4.35 8.64 4.45
N SER A 73 -3.73 9.68 5.00
CA SER A 73 -4.42 10.97 5.22
C SER A 73 -4.27 12.00 4.10
N GLN A 74 -3.46 11.76 3.05
CA GLN A 74 -3.20 12.78 2.02
C GLN A 74 -3.99 12.60 0.70
N ASN A 75 -4.79 11.54 0.53
CA ASN A 75 -5.50 11.29 -0.73
C ASN A 75 -7.01 11.63 -0.69
N VAL A 76 -7.43 12.74 -0.06
CA VAL A 76 -8.86 13.16 -0.12
C VAL A 76 -9.12 14.67 -0.28
N LYS A 77 -8.12 15.52 -0.59
CA LYS A 77 -8.37 16.97 -0.75
C LYS A 77 -7.81 17.51 -2.06
N GLY A 78 -8.49 17.19 -3.16
CA GLY A 78 -8.10 17.69 -4.49
C GLY A 78 -9.22 17.81 -5.50
N LEU A 79 -10.50 17.88 -5.11
CA LEU A 79 -11.57 18.16 -6.06
C LEU A 79 -12.76 18.86 -5.38
N ASN A 80 -12.66 20.17 -5.13
CA ASN A 80 -13.86 20.98 -4.96
C ASN A 80 -13.70 22.43 -5.50
N ARG A 81 -14.28 22.59 -6.69
CA ARG A 81 -14.90 23.76 -7.33
C ARG A 81 -14.86 25.10 -6.57
N GLN A 82 -14.40 26.16 -7.27
CA GLN A 82 -15.01 27.50 -7.13
C GLN A 82 -15.18 28.14 -8.52
N HIS A 83 -16.44 28.31 -8.91
CA HIS A 83 -16.90 29.24 -9.93
C HIS A 83 -16.77 30.68 -9.40
N ALA A 84 -16.27 31.62 -10.21
CA ALA A 84 -16.78 33.01 -10.33
C ALA A 84 -16.07 33.78 -11.46
N LYS A 85 -16.83 34.27 -12.45
CA LYS A 85 -16.55 35.51 -13.22
C LYS A 85 -17.37 36.63 -12.54
N PRO A 86 -17.01 37.95 -12.56
CA PRO A 86 -16.82 38.75 -13.80
C PRO A 86 -15.87 39.99 -13.74
N LYS A 87 -15.77 40.65 -14.92
CA LYS A 87 -15.26 41.98 -15.38
C LYS A 87 -14.86 43.09 -14.37
N SER A 88 -13.81 43.90 -14.70
CA SER A 88 -13.87 45.34 -15.10
C SER A 88 -12.52 46.10 -15.02
N ARG A 89 -12.30 47.04 -15.97
CA ARG A 89 -11.41 48.25 -16.13
C ARG A 89 -10.50 48.65 -14.92
N ASN A 90 -9.31 49.24 -15.04
CA ASN A 90 -8.96 50.50 -15.74
C ASN A 90 -7.45 50.84 -15.59
N SER A 91 -6.92 51.64 -16.52
CA SER A 91 -5.79 52.60 -16.51
C SER A 91 -4.68 52.58 -15.43
N GLY A 92 -3.43 52.76 -15.88
CA GLY A 92 -2.37 53.38 -15.06
C GLY A 92 -0.98 53.37 -15.70
N ASN A 93 -0.60 54.49 -16.32
CA ASN A 93 0.79 54.84 -16.68
C ASN A 93 1.80 54.48 -15.58
N LYS A 94 3.04 54.17 -15.95
CA LYS A 94 4.23 54.82 -15.37
C LYS A 94 5.52 54.53 -16.16
N PHE A 95 6.06 55.65 -16.67
CA PHE A 95 7.44 56.00 -17.07
C PHE A 95 8.14 55.23 -18.18
#